data_AF-A0A2V7X4M9-F1
#
_entry.id   AF-A0A2V7X4M9-F1
#
_cell.length_a   1.000
_cell.length_b   1.000
_cell.length_c   1.000
_cell.angle_alpha   90.00
_cell.angle_beta   90.00
_cell.angle_gamma   90.00
#
_symmetry.space_group_name_H-M   'P 1'
#
loop_
_entity.id
_entity.type
_entity.pdbx_description
1 polymer ?
#
loop_
_entity_poly.entity_id
_entity_poly.type
_entity_poly.pdbx_seq_one_letter_code
_entity_poly.pdbx_strand_id
1 'polypeptide(L)'
;MSLICGINPVLEALGAGTRHFDRLLVVKGLRNKRISDAISRAGHLGIPLRFEARETLDRMAAGVPHQGLIAVVSAKPVTTVEKVLEEARTPALVVVLDGVE
;
A
#
# COMPACT_ATOMS: atom_id res chain seq x y z
N MET A 1 -7.83 6.66 -8.58
CA MET A 1 -6.40 6.40 -8.29
C MET A 1 -6.19 6.76 -6.83
N SER A 2 -5.63 5.86 -6.02
CA SER A 2 -5.47 6.04 -4.57
C SER A 2 -3.99 6.10 -4.22
N LEU A 3 -3.64 6.84 -3.17
CA LEU A 3 -2.29 6.88 -2.61
C LEU A 3 -2.24 6.09 -1.32
N ILE A 4 -1.16 5.32 -1.14
CA ILE A 4 -0.80 4.70 0.13
C ILE A 4 0.52 5.33 0.56
N CYS A 5 0.50 6.06 1.67
CA CYS A 5 1.64 6.82 2.16
C CYS A 5 2.27 6.12 3.37
N GLY A 6 3.60 6.08 3.43
CA GLY A 6 4.32 5.52 4.58
C GLY A 6 4.91 4.14 4.31
N ILE A 7 5.92 3.78 5.10
CA ILE A 7 6.69 2.55 4.88
C ILE A 7 5.83 1.31 5.19
N ASN A 8 5.20 1.27 6.37
CA ASN A 8 4.42 0.10 6.79
C ASN A 8 3.16 -0.08 5.92
N PRO A 9 2.33 0.96 5.66
CA PRO A 9 1.15 0.78 4.81
C PRO A 9 1.48 0.28 3.40
N VAL A 10 2.59 0.74 2.81
CA VAL A 10 3.05 0.26 1.51
C VAL A 10 3.54 -1.19 1.59
N LEU A 11 4.32 -1.57 2.61
CA LEU A 11 4.78 -2.95 2.78
C LEU A 11 3.63 -3.93 2.99
N GLU A 12 2.62 -3.56 3.78
CA GLU A 12 1.41 -4.35 3.99
C GLU A 12 0.60 -4.48 2.69
N ALA A 13 0.44 -3.38 1.95
CA ALA A 13 -0.27 -3.41 0.68
C ALA A 13 0.44 -4.31 -0.36
N LEU A 14 1.77 -4.24 -0.44
CA LEU A 14 2.57 -5.11 -1.30
C LEU A 14 2.44 -6.58 -0.89
N GLY A 15 2.40 -6.86 0.42
CA GLY A 15 2.21 -8.22 0.95
C GLY A 15 0.80 -8.77 0.71
N ALA A 16 -0.22 -7.93 0.78
CA ALA A 16 -1.61 -8.33 0.55
C ALA A 16 -1.89 -8.65 -0.93
N GLY A 17 -1.24 -7.95 -1.87
CA GLY A 17 -1.40 -8.20 -3.31
C GLY A 17 -2.83 -8.00 -3.84
N THR A 18 -3.71 -7.34 -3.07
CA THR A 18 -5.14 -7.16 -3.40
C THR A 18 -5.42 -5.97 -4.32
N ARG A 19 -4.41 -5.15 -4.60
CA ARG A 19 -4.52 -3.94 -5.43
C ARG A 19 -3.50 -3.96 -6.56
N HIS A 20 -3.83 -3.33 -7.67
CA HIS A 20 -2.87 -3.09 -8.74
C HIS A 20 -1.99 -1.90 -8.36
N PHE A 21 -0.68 -2.06 -8.52
CA PHE A 21 0.31 -1.03 -8.25
C PHE A 21 0.80 -0.41 -9.55
N ASP A 22 0.54 0.88 -9.73
CA ASP A 22 0.98 1.60 -10.93
C ASP A 22 2.47 1.94 -10.85
N ARG A 23 2.93 2.39 -9.67
CA ARG A 23 4.33 2.70 -9.35
C ARG A 23 4.54 2.96 -7.85
N LEU A 24 5.78 2.81 -7.40
CA LEU A 24 6.23 3.35 -6.11
C LEU A 24 7.06 4.61 -6.32
N LEU A 25 6.84 5.61 -5.47
CA LEU A 25 7.61 6.83 -5.36
C LEU A 25 8.49 6.77 -4.11
N VAL A 26 9.78 7.01 -4.28
CA VAL A 26 10.79 6.94 -3.22
C VAL A 26 11.55 8.25 -3.16
N VAL A 27 11.81 8.77 -1.96
CA VAL A 27 12.69 9.95 -1.81
C VAL A 27 14.12 9.61 -2.22
N LYS A 28 14.70 10.43 -3.11
CA LYS A 28 16.11 10.35 -3.53
C LYS A 28 17.06 10.47 -2.33
N GLY A 29 18.11 9.66 -2.32
CA GLY A 29 19.17 9.73 -1.30
C GLY A 29 18.79 9.20 0.09
N LEU A 30 17.56 8.72 0.27
CA LEU A 30 17.11 8.18 1.54
C LEU A 30 17.68 6.78 1.77
N ARG A 31 18.52 6.63 2.80
CA ARG A 31 19.06 5.33 3.24
C ARG A 31 18.26 4.81 4.43
N ASN A 32 17.37 3.86 4.17
CA ASN A 32 16.60 3.17 5.20
C ASN A 32 16.39 1.71 4.79
N LYS A 33 16.77 0.77 5.65
CA LYS A 33 16.66 -0.68 5.40
C LYS A 33 15.24 -1.09 5.00
N ARG A 34 14.21 -0.56 5.67
CA ARG A 34 12.81 -0.91 5.37
C ARG A 34 12.35 -0.41 3.99
N ILE A 35 12.92 0.71 3.52
CA ILE A 35 12.66 1.22 2.17
C ILE A 35 13.36 0.34 1.15
N SER A 36 14.59 -0.10 1.43
CA SER A 36 15.28 -1.10 0.59
C SER A 36 14.47 -2.40 0.49
N ASP A 37 13.86 -2.86 1.58
CA ASP A 37 12.97 -4.03 1.57
C ASP A 37 11.74 -3.80 0.67
N ALA A 38 11.12 -2.61 0.75
CA ALA A 38 9.98 -2.25 -0.10
C ALA A 38 10.36 -2.16 -1.59
N ILE A 39 11.51 -1.56 -1.90
CA ILE A 39 12.07 -1.50 -3.27
C ILE A 39 12.33 -2.92 -3.80
N SER A 40 12.95 -3.78 -3.00
CA SER A 40 13.23 -5.17 -3.38
C SER A 40 11.93 -5.94 -3.70
N ARG A 41 10.93 -5.86 -2.81
CA ARG A 41 9.61 -6.48 -3.03
C ARG A 41 8.93 -5.93 -4.29
N ALA A 42 8.93 -4.61 -4.48
CA ALA A 42 8.35 -3.99 -5.67
C ALA A 42 9.06 -4.46 -6.95
N GLY A 43 10.40 -4.59 -6.92
CA GLY A 43 11.17 -5.16 -8.02
C GLY A 43 10.80 -6.61 -8.34
N HIS A 44 10.64 -7.46 -7.33
CA HIS A 44 10.18 -8.84 -7.51
C HIS A 44 8.76 -8.93 -8.09
N LEU A 45 7.89 -7.97 -7.77
CA LEU A 45 6.53 -7.87 -8.28
C LEU A 45 6.44 -7.15 -9.64
N GLY A 46 7.57 -6.71 -10.21
CA GLY A 46 7.60 -5.98 -11.48
C GLY A 46 7.01 -4.57 -11.42
N ILE A 47 6.90 -3.99 -10.22
CA ILE A 47 6.30 -2.68 -10.02
C ILE A 47 7.33 -1.58 -10.31
N PRO A 48 7.03 -0.61 -11.19
CA PRO A 48 7.97 0.49 -11.51
C PRO A 48 8.31 1.34 -10.28
N LEU A 49 9.59 1.70 -10.16
CA LEU A 49 10.09 2.61 -9.13
C LEU A 49 10.40 3.98 -9.74
N ARG A 50 10.01 5.06 -9.05
CA ARG A 50 10.46 6.41 -9.34
C ARG A 50 11.08 7.04 -8.11
N PHE A 51 12.28 7.58 -8.29
CA PHE A 51 12.94 8.33 -7.24
C PHE A 51 12.67 9.81 -7.47
N GLU A 52 12.16 10.50 -6.45
CA GLU A 52 11.74 11.91 -6.52
C GLU A 52 12.31 12.71 -5.34
N ALA A 53 12.26 14.04 -5.45
CA ALA A 53 12.60 14.92 -4.34
C ALA A 53 11.54 14.81 -3.22
N ARG A 54 11.93 15.11 -1.97
CA ARG A 54 11.03 15.00 -0.81
C ARG A 54 9.79 15.88 -0.97
N GLU A 55 9.99 17.10 -1.46
CA GLU A 55 8.97 18.11 -1.67
C GLU A 55 7.90 17.65 -2.67
N THR A 56 8.28 16.81 -3.64
CA THR A 56 7.33 16.20 -4.57
C THR A 56 6.40 15.23 -3.85
N LEU A 57 6.95 14.39 -2.97
CA LEU A 57 6.15 13.45 -2.18
C LEU A 57 5.28 14.18 -1.15
N ASP A 58 5.79 15.23 -0.51
CA ASP A 58 5.01 16.06 0.43
C ASP A 58 3.77 16.66 -0.26
N ARG A 59 3.94 17.23 -1.46
CA ARG A 59 2.81 17.76 -2.25
C ARG A 59 1.80 16.67 -2.65
N MET A 60 2.29 15.48 -3.02
CA MET A 60 1.41 14.38 -3.41
C MET A 60 0.65 13.78 -2.22
N ALA A 61 1.28 13.72 -1.04
CA ALA A 61 0.69 13.11 0.13
C ALA A 61 -0.40 13.98 0.81
N ALA A 62 -0.60 15.22 0.36
CA ALA A 62 -1.63 16.13 0.85
C ALA A 62 -1.68 16.24 2.40
N GLY A 63 -0.51 16.28 3.04
CA GLY A 63 -0.37 16.37 4.50
C GLY A 63 -0.30 15.02 5.23
N VAL A 64 -0.47 13.90 4.54
CA VAL A 64 -0.28 12.56 5.13
C VAL A 64 1.22 12.26 5.27
N PRO A 65 1.71 11.79 6.44
CA PRO A 65 3.11 11.43 6.60
C PRO A 65 3.53 10.26 5.70
N HIS A 66 4.31 10.54 4.65
CA HIS A 66 4.76 9.50 3.71
C HIS A 66 6.07 8.80 4.11
N GLN A 67 6.83 9.33 5.07
CA GLN A 67 8.08 8.72 5.57
C GLN A 67 9.14 8.38 4.49
N GLY A 68 9.01 9.00 3.31
CA GLY A 68 9.88 8.77 2.17
C GLY A 68 9.40 7.75 1.13
N LEU A 69 8.19 7.20 1.28
CA LEU A 69 7.63 6.18 0.40
C LEU A 69 6.14 6.41 0.14
N ILE A 70 5.74 6.38 -1.13
CA ILE A 70 4.33 6.42 -1.54
C ILE A 70 4.10 5.34 -2.60
N ALA A 71 3.05 4.54 -2.46
CA ALA A 71 2.56 3.68 -3.52
C ALA A 71 1.36 4.34 -4.20
N VAL A 72 1.39 4.34 -5.53
CA VAL A 72 0.27 4.75 -6.36
C VAL A 72 -0.45 3.50 -6.81
N VAL A 73 -1.71 3.36 -6.42
CA VAL A 73 -2.48 2.12 -6.59
C VAL A 73 -3.85 2.38 -7.18
N SER A 74 -4.43 1.33 -7.77
CA SER A 74 -5.84 1.30 -8.14
C SER A 74 -6.75 1.42 -6.91
N ALA A 75 -8.02 1.75 -7.15
CA ALA A 75 -9.03 1.68 -6.10
C ALA A 75 -9.09 0.26 -5.53
N LYS A 76 -9.34 0.14 -4.22
CA LYS A 76 -9.56 -1.16 -3.59
C LYS A 76 -10.81 -1.79 -4.22
N PRO A 77 -10.77 -3.06 -4.66
CA PRO A 77 -11.97 -3.73 -5.11
C PRO A 77 -12.97 -3.83 -3.95
N VAL A 78 -14.24 -3.58 -4.25
CA VAL A 78 -15.36 -3.81 -3.33
C VAL A 78 -15.60 -5.32 -3.25
N THR A 79 -15.92 -5.83 -2.06
CA THR A 79 -16.28 -7.23 -1.85
C THR A 79 -17.69 -7.31 -1.26
N THR A 80 -18.34 -8.47 -1.39
CA THR A 80 -19.67 -8.73 -0.81
C THR A 80 -19.56 -9.65 0.40
N VAL A 81 -20.63 -9.71 1.21
CA VAL A 81 -20.68 -10.57 2.40
C VAL A 81 -20.60 -12.04 2.01
N GLU A 82 -21.31 -12.43 0.95
CA GLU A 82 -21.33 -13.79 0.43
C GLU A 82 -19.92 -14.25 0.08
N LYS A 83 -19.16 -13.40 -0.62
CA LYS A 83 -17.77 -13.70 -0.99
C LYS A 83 -16.86 -13.85 0.23
N VAL A 84 -17.06 -13.05 1.28
CA VAL A 84 -16.29 -13.19 2.54
C VAL A 84 -16.58 -14.53 3.22
N LEU A 85 -17.83 -14.98 3.20
CA LEU A 85 -18.22 -16.27 3.78
C LEU A 85 -17.69 -17.46 2.97
N GLU A 86 -17.70 -17.35 1.64
CA GLU A 86 -17.14 -18.37 0.74
C GLU A 86 -15.62 -18.53 0.88
N GLU A 87 -14.89 -17.43 1.06
CA GLU A 87 -13.42 -17.43 1.21
C GLU A 87 -12.95 -17.76 2.64
N ALA A 88 -13.86 -17.84 3.61
CA ALA A 88 -13.52 -18.08 5.01
C ALA A 88 -13.00 -19.52 5.24
N ARG A 89 -11.83 -19.63 5.86
CA ARG A 89 -11.24 -20.93 6.22
C ARG A 89 -11.90 -21.50 7.48
N THR A 90 -12.21 -22.80 7.48
CA THR A 90 -12.85 -23.47 8.62
C THR A 90 -11.82 -23.83 9.71
N PRO A 91 -12.09 -23.53 11.00
CA PRO A 91 -13.27 -22.84 11.51
C PRO A 91 -13.23 -21.33 11.20
N ALA A 92 -14.33 -20.81 10.66
CA ALA A 92 -14.42 -19.41 10.27
C ALA A 92 -14.62 -18.48 11.47
N LEU A 93 -13.95 -17.33 11.47
CA LEU A 93 -14.18 -16.23 12.40
C LEU A 93 -14.61 -15.00 11.59
N VAL A 94 -15.83 -14.53 11.81
CA VAL A 94 -16.40 -13.36 11.14
C VAL A 94 -16.61 -12.24 12.16
N VAL A 95 -16.22 -11.01 11.80
CA VAL A 95 -16.37 -9.82 12.64
C VAL A 95 -17.35 -8.86 11.96
N VAL A 96 -18.37 -8.45 12.71
CA VAL A 96 -19.36 -7.44 12.28
C VAL A 96 -19.15 -6.18 13.12
N LEU A 97 -19.04 -5.04 12.45
CA LEU A 97 -18.92 -3.73 13.09
C LEU A 97 -20.27 -3.01 12.95
N ASP A 98 -20.97 -2.81 14.07
CA ASP A 98 -22.24 -2.08 14.13
C ASP A 98 -22.02 -0.76 14.87
N GLY A 99 -22.20 0.37 14.17
CA GLY A 99 -22.06 1.72 14.75
C GLY A 99 -20.61 2.21 14.99
N VAL A 100 -19.63 1.80 14.19
CA VAL A 100 -18.24 2.33 14.27
C VAL A 100 -18.09 3.57 13.39
N GLU A 101 -17.60 4.67 13.98
CA GLU A 101 -17.29 5.96 13.33
C GLU A 101 -15.78 6.26 13.32
#